data_AF-C4PDF3-F1
#
_entry.id   AF-C4PDF3-F1
#
_cell.length_a   1.000
_cell.length_b   1.000
_cell.length_c   1.000
_cell.angle_alpha   90.00
_cell.angle_beta   90.00
_cell.angle_gamma   90.00
#
_symmetry.space_group_name_H-M   'P 1'
#
loop_
_entity.id
_entity.type
_entity.pdbx_description
1 polymer ?
#
loop_
_entity_poly.entity_id
_entity_poly.type
_entity_poly.pdbx_seq_one_letter_code
_entity_poly.pdbx_strand_id
1 'polypeptide(L)'
;YDWDVVNEAFNSNGTLAATIWSNVLGRGYIETAFRAARAADPATLLFYNDYNLEFAGAKQDSAFALASDFKARGVPIDGIGFQSH
;
A
#
# COMPACT_ATOMS: atom_id res chain seq x y z
N TYR A 1 3.16 7.23 -15.60
CA TYR A 1 4.55 7.37 -15.13
C TYR A 1 4.68 6.61 -13.81
N ASP A 2 3.64 6.68 -12.99
CA ASP A 2 3.39 5.90 -11.78
C ASP A 2 2.01 5.21 -11.81
N TRP A 3 1.79 4.29 -10.87
CA TRP A 3 0.53 3.65 -10.58
C TRP A 3 0.28 3.62 -9.07
N ASP A 4 -0.92 4.00 -8.66
CA ASP A 4 -1.45 3.67 -7.33
C ASP A 4 -1.89 2.21 -7.33
N VAL A 5 -0.96 1.31 -6.98
CA VAL A 5 -1.18 -0.15 -7.09
C VAL A 5 -2.23 -0.63 -6.09
N VAL A 6 -2.21 -0.07 -4.89
CA VAL A 6 -3.24 -0.27 -3.87
C VAL A 6 -3.61 1.08 -3.28
N ASN A 7 -4.91 1.35 -3.26
CA ASN A 7 -5.49 2.57 -2.73
C ASN A 7 -6.28 2.25 -1.45
N GLU A 8 -6.05 3.03 -0.37
CA GLU A 8 -6.89 3.07 0.84
C GLU A 8 -7.08 1.73 1.57
N ALA A 9 -5.99 0.99 1.80
CA ALA A 9 -6.06 -0.30 2.47
C ALA A 9 -6.25 -0.21 3.99
N PHE A 10 -6.08 0.96 4.60
CA PHE A 10 -6.14 1.12 6.06
C PHE A 10 -7.32 1.98 6.52
N ASN A 11 -8.00 1.50 7.56
CA ASN A 11 -8.95 2.30 8.33
C ASN A 11 -8.21 3.37 9.15
N SER A 12 -8.93 4.38 9.66
CA SER A 12 -8.34 5.44 10.50
C SER A 12 -7.63 4.94 11.76
N ASN A 13 -7.99 3.75 12.26
CA ASN A 13 -7.35 3.12 13.42
C ASN A 13 -6.16 2.21 13.05
N GLY A 14 -5.69 2.23 11.79
CA GLY A 14 -4.56 1.43 11.31
C GLY A 14 -4.90 -0.03 10.98
N THR A 15 -6.12 -0.49 11.25
CA THR A 15 -6.52 -1.85 10.84
C THR A 15 -6.75 -1.94 9.34
N LEU A 16 -6.59 -3.13 8.77
CA LEU A 16 -6.87 -3.38 7.35
C LEU A 16 -8.37 -3.17 7.08
N ALA A 17 -8.70 -2.41 6.04
CA ALA A 17 -10.08 -2.19 5.61
C ALA A 17 -10.71 -3.49 5.12
N ALA A 18 -11.98 -3.72 5.49
CA ALA A 18 -12.72 -4.91 5.07
C ALA A 18 -13.23 -4.72 3.63
N THR A 19 -12.63 -5.46 2.70
CA THR A 19 -12.95 -5.50 1.27
C THR A 19 -13.06 -6.94 0.80
N ILE A 20 -13.56 -7.18 -0.42
CA ILE A 20 -13.54 -8.52 -1.00
C ILE A 20 -12.12 -9.11 -1.03
N TRP A 21 -11.11 -8.27 -1.29
CA TRP A 21 -9.70 -8.68 -1.35
C TRP A 21 -9.17 -9.11 0.01
N SER A 22 -9.34 -8.26 1.04
CA SER A 22 -8.88 -8.58 2.39
C SER A 22 -9.63 -9.77 2.99
N ASN A 23 -10.92 -9.92 2.67
CA ASN A 23 -11.74 -10.99 3.22
C ASN A 23 -11.39 -12.36 2.62
N VAL A 24 -11.05 -12.40 1.33
CA VAL A 24 -10.75 -13.65 0.61
C VAL A 24 -9.26 -14.00 0.69
N LEU A 25 -8.38 -13.02 0.52
CA LEU A 25 -6.94 -13.23 0.39
C LEU A 25 -6.15 -12.82 1.64
N GLY A 26 -6.81 -12.21 2.64
CA GLY A 26 -6.12 -11.61 3.78
C GLY A 26 -5.22 -10.45 3.37
N ARG A 27 -4.36 -9.98 4.29
CA ARG A 27 -3.42 -8.87 4.03
C ARG A 27 -2.46 -9.12 2.85
N GLY A 28 -2.20 -10.38 2.49
CA GLY A 28 -1.26 -10.76 1.44
C GLY A 28 -1.61 -10.29 0.03
N TYR A 29 -2.87 -9.86 -0.22
CA TYR A 29 -3.26 -9.32 -1.52
C TYR A 29 -2.44 -8.09 -1.91
N ILE A 30 -2.04 -7.27 -0.93
CA ILE A 30 -1.29 -6.03 -1.18
C ILE A 30 0.06 -6.39 -1.83
N GLU A 31 0.83 -7.29 -1.21
CA GLU A 31 2.12 -7.74 -1.78
C GLU A 31 1.93 -8.38 -3.16
N THR A 32 0.89 -9.21 -3.30
CA THR A 32 0.56 -9.87 -4.57
C THR A 32 0.32 -8.84 -5.68
N ALA A 33 -0.41 -7.77 -5.39
CA ALA A 33 -0.67 -6.69 -6.35
C ALA A 33 0.63 -5.97 -6.77
N PHE A 34 1.50 -5.63 -5.82
CA PHE A 34 2.77 -4.98 -6.12
C PHE A 34 3.72 -5.85 -6.95
N ARG A 35 3.83 -7.14 -6.62
CA ARG A 35 4.64 -8.08 -7.42
C ARG A 35 4.08 -8.26 -8.82
N ALA A 36 2.76 -8.37 -8.95
CA ALA A 36 2.09 -8.47 -10.25
C ALA A 36 2.30 -7.21 -11.09
N ALA A 37 2.14 -6.01 -10.50
CA ALA A 37 2.35 -4.74 -11.18
C ALA A 37 3.79 -4.59 -11.68
N ARG A 38 4.78 -4.92 -10.84
CA ARG A 38 6.20 -4.90 -11.25
C ARG A 38 6.51 -5.87 -12.37
N ALA A 39 5.88 -7.06 -12.38
CA ALA A 39 6.07 -8.04 -13.44
C ALA A 39 5.44 -7.59 -14.76
N ALA A 40 4.33 -6.83 -14.71
CA ALA A 40 3.65 -6.31 -15.89
C ALA A 40 4.37 -5.11 -16.52
N ASP A 41 4.89 -4.20 -15.70
CA ASP A 41 5.68 -3.04 -16.15
C ASP A 41 6.84 -2.76 -15.19
N PRO A 42 8.07 -3.19 -15.54
CA PRO A 42 9.25 -2.95 -14.72
C PRO A 42 9.69 -1.48 -14.63
N ALA A 43 9.23 -0.60 -15.53
CA ALA A 43 9.69 0.79 -15.61
C ALA A 43 8.77 1.77 -14.88
N THR A 44 7.49 1.43 -14.70
CA THR A 44 6.52 2.25 -13.97
C THR A 44 6.84 2.30 -12.48
N LEU A 45 6.64 3.48 -11.86
CA LEU A 45 6.76 3.64 -10.41
C LEU A 45 5.49 3.13 -9.69
N LEU A 46 5.65 2.40 -8.59
CA LEU A 46 4.57 1.72 -7.87
C LEU A 46 4.33 2.34 -6.49
N PHE A 47 3.14 2.89 -6.27
CA PHE A 47 2.78 3.59 -5.04
C PHE A 47 1.67 2.88 -4.26
N TYR A 48 1.76 2.97 -2.94
CA TYR A 48 0.62 2.81 -2.04
C TYR A 48 0.02 4.19 -1.78
N ASN A 49 -1.26 4.41 -2.05
CA ASN A 49 -1.90 5.73 -1.91
C ASN A 49 -3.02 5.72 -0.89
N ASP A 50 -3.10 6.75 -0.05
CA ASP A 50 -4.12 6.83 1.00
C ASP A 50 -4.34 8.27 1.52
N TYR A 51 -5.49 8.50 2.15
CA TYR A 51 -5.85 9.76 2.82
C TYR A 51 -5.48 9.77 4.31
N ASN A 52 -5.39 10.97 4.89
CA ASN A 52 -5.05 11.24 6.29
C ASN A 52 -3.63 10.77 6.70
N LEU A 53 -2.76 10.44 5.75
CA LEU A 53 -1.38 10.05 6.06
C LEU A 53 -0.53 11.25 6.48
N GLU A 54 -0.94 12.47 6.14
CA GLU A 54 -0.32 13.74 6.53
C GLU A 54 -0.42 14.02 8.04
N PHE A 55 -1.29 13.31 8.76
CA PHE A 55 -1.41 13.38 10.21
C PHE A 55 -0.74 12.18 10.88
N ALA A 56 0.04 12.45 11.93
CA ALA A 56 0.63 11.40 12.74
C ALA A 56 -0.45 10.56 13.43
N GLY A 57 -0.34 9.23 13.34
CA GLY A 57 -1.27 8.31 13.99
C GLY A 57 -1.26 6.91 13.38
N ALA A 58 -2.14 6.05 13.90
CA ALA A 58 -2.14 4.61 13.61
C ALA A 58 -2.24 4.25 12.12
N LYS A 59 -2.96 5.06 11.32
CA LYS A 59 -3.08 4.87 9.87
C LYS A 59 -1.75 5.15 9.15
N GLN A 60 -1.10 6.27 9.47
CA GLN A 60 0.25 6.60 8.97
C GLN A 60 1.26 5.52 9.38
N ASP A 61 1.26 5.13 10.65
CA ASP A 61 2.16 4.09 11.17
C ASP A 61 2.00 2.77 10.39
N SER A 62 0.76 2.39 10.07
CA SER A 62 0.46 1.16 9.34
C SER A 62 0.91 1.20 7.88
N ALA A 63 0.75 2.35 7.21
CA ALA A 63 1.25 2.57 5.85
C ALA A 63 2.78 2.55 5.80
N PHE A 64 3.45 3.19 6.77
CA PHE A 64 4.91 3.21 6.85
C PHE A 64 5.49 1.84 7.23
N ALA A 65 4.82 1.10 8.13
CA ALA A 65 5.19 -0.26 8.46
C ALA A 65 5.06 -1.19 7.26
N LEU A 66 4.00 -1.04 6.44
CA LEU A 66 3.83 -1.78 5.19
C LEU A 66 5.00 -1.52 4.23
N ALA A 67 5.30 -0.26 3.93
CA ALA A 67 6.39 0.10 3.02
C ALA A 67 7.77 -0.36 3.55
N SER A 68 7.99 -0.26 4.87
CA SER A 68 9.23 -0.72 5.50
C SER A 68 9.41 -2.23 5.43
N ASP A 69 8.35 -2.99 5.71
CA ASP A 69 8.32 -4.46 5.54
C ASP A 69 8.58 -4.87 4.08
N PHE A 70 7.93 -4.19 3.14
CA PHE A 70 8.09 -4.47 1.71
C PHE A 70 9.54 -4.25 1.26
N LYS A 71 10.14 -3.12 1.64
CA LYS A 71 11.56 -2.85 1.36
C LYS A 71 12.47 -3.89 2.00
N ALA A 72 12.20 -4.29 3.25
CA ALA A 72 13.01 -5.28 3.95
C ALA A 72 12.97 -6.68 3.30
N ARG A 73 11.84 -7.06 2.69
CA ARG A 73 11.63 -8.38 2.04
C ARG A 73 11.77 -8.37 0.53
N GLY A 74 12.16 -7.24 -0.08
CA GLY A 74 12.27 -7.13 -1.54
C GLY A 74 10.94 -7.26 -2.28
N VAL A 75 9.85 -6.81 -1.65
CA VAL A 75 8.59 -6.55 -2.36
C VAL A 75 8.74 -5.19 -3.06
N PRO A 76 8.45 -5.09 -4.38
CA PRO A 76 8.60 -3.84 -5.09
C PRO A 76 7.62 -2.79 -4.55
N ILE A 77 8.12 -1.62 -4.15
CA ILE A 77 7.36 -0.43 -3.81
C ILE A 77 8.30 0.76 -3.96
N ASP A 78 7.86 1.79 -4.67
CA ASP A 78 8.70 2.95 -5.00
C ASP A 78 8.32 4.18 -4.17
N GLY A 79 7.09 4.25 -3.64
CA GLY A 79 6.71 5.31 -2.74
C GLY A 79 5.35 5.15 -2.06
N ILE A 80 5.01 6.18 -1.27
CA ILE A 80 3.71 6.35 -0.62
C ILE A 80 3.10 7.66 -1.11
N GLY A 81 1.89 7.60 -1.64
CA GLY A 81 1.08 8.75 -2.04
C GLY A 81 0.26 9.28 -0.88
N PHE A 82 0.27 10.60 -0.70
CA PHE A 82 -0.51 11.31 0.30
C PHE A 82 -1.60 12.09 -0.43
N GLN A 83 -2.86 11.66 -0.30
CA GLN A 83 -3.97 12.30 -1.02
C GLN A 83 -4.14 13.78 -0.65
N SER A 84 -3.79 14.16 0.58
CA SER A 84 -3.78 15.56 1.05
C SER A 84 -5.12 16.27 0.90
N HIS A 85 -6.19 15.59 1.30
CA HIS A 85 -7.56 16.13 1.31
C HIS A 85 -7.77 17.23 2.37
#